data_AF-A0A1G4IMI1-F1
#
_entry.id   AF-A0A1G4IMI1-F1
#
_cell.length_a   1.000
_cell.length_b   1.000
_cell.length_c   1.000
_cell.angle_alpha   90.00
_cell.angle_beta   90.00
_cell.angle_gamma   90.00
#
_symmetry.space_group_name_H-M   'P 1'
#
loop_
_entity.id
_entity.type
_entity.pdbx_description
1 polymer ?
#
loop_
_entity_poly.entity_id
_entity_poly.type
_entity_poly.pdbx_seq_one_letter_code
_entity_poly.pdbx_strand_id
1 'polypeptide(L)'
;MSHNIKFLAPEPISLENNEGSSEDLSVPSLHFRDVIVGNCTIVNGQNNKFTVWQVELTLAPMQMSGRSCPKIKVYKRYTDFVNFRDELVRSLPADLRPNVPSLPPKVSWYDSWRYGDANFNNGWLAHRRSGLELFLNQLLLNDKIMAEALECVKRFLEA
;
A
#
# COMPACT_ATOMS: atom_id res chain seq x y z
N MET A 1 61.90 -4.35 -18.36
CA MET A 1 61.51 -3.21 -17.51
C MET A 1 60.53 -3.74 -16.49
N SER A 2 60.96 -3.89 -15.24
CA SER A 2 60.21 -4.59 -14.19
C SER A 2 59.48 -3.56 -13.33
N HIS A 3 58.16 -3.51 -13.43
CA HIS A 3 57.34 -2.60 -12.63
C HIS A 3 57.26 -3.12 -11.19
N ASN A 4 57.83 -2.36 -10.27
CA ASN A 4 57.87 -2.65 -8.85
C ASN A 4 56.53 -2.22 -8.22
N ILE A 5 55.63 -3.18 -7.98
CA ILE A 5 54.36 -2.92 -7.28
C ILE A 5 54.66 -2.90 -5.78
N LYS A 6 54.63 -1.70 -5.19
CA LYS A 6 54.71 -1.54 -3.74
C LYS A 6 53.37 -1.90 -3.13
N PHE A 7 53.31 -3.04 -2.45
CA PHE A 7 52.16 -3.44 -1.66
C PHE A 7 52.12 -2.58 -0.39
N LEU A 8 51.10 -1.73 -0.27
CA LEU A 8 50.82 -0.96 0.94
C LEU A 8 49.76 -1.69 1.75
N ALA A 9 50.01 -1.89 3.04
CA ALA A 9 49.01 -2.44 3.95
C ALA A 9 47.81 -1.46 4.02
N PRO A 10 46.56 -1.98 4.07
CA PRO A 10 45.39 -1.13 4.23
C PRO A 10 45.47 -0.38 5.56
N GLU A 11 45.06 0.89 5.56
CA GLU A 11 44.96 1.66 6.79
C GLU A 11 43.96 1.00 7.76
N PRO A 12 44.19 1.12 9.08
CA PRO A 12 43.28 0.57 10.08
C PRO A 12 41.85 1.11 9.89
N ILE A 13 40.89 0.21 9.79
CA ILE A 13 39.47 0.56 9.69
C ILE A 13 39.06 1.17 11.03
N SER A 14 38.82 2.47 11.07
CA SER A 14 38.10 3.10 12.17
C SER A 14 36.61 2.88 11.93
N LEU A 15 35.97 2.12 12.83
CA LEU A 15 34.53 2.00 12.88
C LEU A 15 33.96 3.32 13.41
N GLU A 16 33.65 4.25 12.50
CA GLU A 16 32.81 5.39 12.85
C GLU A 16 31.39 4.88 13.09
N ASN A 17 30.89 5.06 14.32
CA ASN A 17 29.51 4.74 14.64
C ASN A 17 28.62 5.75 13.89
N ASN A 18 28.10 5.36 12.72
CA ASN A 18 27.13 6.15 11.97
C ASN A 18 25.70 5.98 12.53
N GLU A 19 25.58 5.49 13.77
CA GLU A 19 24.45 5.87 14.62
C GLU A 19 24.63 7.36 14.92
N GLY A 20 24.15 8.17 13.97
CA GLY A 20 23.96 9.60 14.19
C GLY A 20 23.30 9.75 15.55
N SER A 21 23.96 10.50 16.41
CA SER A 21 23.40 11.05 17.64
C SER A 21 21.93 11.35 17.38
N SER A 22 21.05 10.78 18.20
CA SER A 22 19.61 11.03 18.19
C SER A 22 19.34 12.50 18.56
N GLU A 23 19.83 13.43 17.75
CA GLU A 23 19.18 14.70 17.54
C GLU A 23 17.86 14.32 16.90
N ASP A 24 16.76 14.71 17.54
CA ASP A 24 15.40 14.56 17.04
C ASP A 24 15.32 15.06 15.59
N LEU A 25 15.61 14.16 14.64
CA LEU A 25 15.11 14.28 13.28
C LEU A 25 13.61 14.18 13.47
N SER A 26 12.98 15.34 13.68
CA SER A 26 11.54 15.52 13.62
C SER A 26 11.10 14.85 12.32
N VAL A 27 10.67 13.58 12.45
CA VAL A 27 10.17 12.82 11.31
C VAL A 27 8.99 13.64 10.87
N PRO A 28 9.05 14.27 9.68
CA PRO A 28 8.00 15.18 9.29
C PRO A 28 6.71 14.37 9.30
N SER A 29 5.67 14.88 9.98
CA SER A 29 4.37 14.22 9.98
C SER A 29 3.92 14.07 8.52
N LEU A 30 3.83 12.82 8.09
CA LEU A 30 3.41 12.45 6.74
C LEU A 30 1.91 12.21 6.77
N HIS A 31 1.20 12.74 5.79
CA HIS A 31 -0.21 12.42 5.55
C HIS A 31 -0.36 11.80 4.16
N PHE A 32 -1.44 11.04 3.98
CA PHE A 32 -1.80 10.53 2.66
C PHE A 32 -2.26 11.69 1.79
N ARG A 33 -1.65 11.84 0.62
CA ARG A 33 -2.01 12.84 -0.37
C ARG A 33 -2.95 12.28 -1.43
N ASP A 34 -2.60 11.11 -1.94
CA ASP A 34 -3.33 10.46 -3.03
C ASP A 34 -3.04 8.96 -3.03
N VAL A 35 -3.99 8.19 -3.55
CA VAL A 35 -3.91 6.74 -3.67
C VAL A 35 -4.41 6.34 -5.05
N ILE A 36 -3.58 5.61 -5.79
CA ILE A 36 -3.88 5.15 -7.14
C ILE A 36 -3.92 3.63 -7.14
N VAL A 37 -5.01 3.05 -7.62
CA VAL A 37 -5.10 1.61 -7.89
C VAL A 37 -4.84 1.40 -9.37
N GLY A 38 -3.67 0.85 -9.65
CA GLY A 38 -3.18 0.60 -10.99
C GLY A 38 -3.77 -0.65 -11.62
N ASN A 39 -3.13 -1.10 -12.69
CA ASN A 39 -3.56 -2.29 -13.42
C ASN A 39 -3.53 -3.54 -12.53
N CYS A 40 -4.41 -4.50 -12.83
CA CYS A 40 -4.36 -5.82 -12.21
C CYS A 40 -3.51 -6.78 -13.02
N THR A 41 -2.73 -7.60 -12.32
CA THR A 41 -2.07 -8.77 -12.88
C THR A 41 -2.92 -10.00 -12.61
N ILE A 42 -3.23 -10.76 -13.66
CA ILE A 42 -3.90 -12.05 -13.54
C ILE A 42 -2.82 -13.11 -13.32
N VAL A 43 -2.80 -13.71 -12.13
CA VAL A 43 -1.91 -14.80 -11.77
C VAL A 43 -2.61 -16.11 -12.05
N ASN A 44 -2.05 -16.89 -12.97
CA ASN A 44 -2.50 -18.24 -13.30
C ASN A 44 -1.61 -19.25 -12.58
N GLY A 45 -2.09 -19.83 -11.49
CA GLY A 45 -1.50 -21.01 -10.88
C GLY A 45 -2.07 -22.29 -11.50
N GLN A 46 -1.44 -23.44 -11.23
CA GLN A 46 -1.84 -24.75 -11.76
C GLN A 46 -3.33 -25.07 -11.53
N ASN A 47 -3.86 -24.70 -10.35
CA ASN A 47 -5.24 -25.00 -9.96
C ASN A 47 -6.06 -23.74 -9.62
N ASN A 48 -5.47 -22.54 -9.64
CA ASN A 48 -6.12 -21.32 -9.15
C ASN A 48 -5.76 -20.12 -10.01
N LYS A 49 -6.76 -19.29 -10.31
CA LYS A 49 -6.59 -18.03 -11.05
C LYS A 49 -7.09 -16.87 -10.21
N PHE A 50 -6.26 -15.87 -9.99
CA PHE A 50 -6.62 -14.70 -9.19
C PHE A 50 -6.03 -13.41 -9.74
N THR A 51 -6.61 -12.28 -9.34
CA THR A 51 -6.14 -10.95 -9.73
C THR A 51 -5.46 -10.26 -8.57
N VAL A 52 -4.31 -9.66 -8.83
CA VAL A 52 -3.57 -8.82 -7.87
C VAL A 52 -3.55 -7.40 -8.41
N TRP A 53 -3.91 -6.44 -7.57
CA TRP A 53 -3.95 -5.01 -7.88
C TRP A 53 -2.71 -4.34 -7.33
N GLN A 54 -2.06 -3.52 -8.16
CA GLN A 54 -1.04 -2.59 -7.68
C GLN A 54 -1.72 -1.40 -7.00
N VAL A 55 -1.32 -1.08 -5.77
CA VAL A 55 -1.76 0.11 -5.04
C VAL A 55 -0.55 0.98 -4.81
N GLU A 56 -0.59 2.21 -5.33
CA GLU A 56 0.44 3.23 -5.13
C GLU A 56 -0.12 4.33 -4.23
N LEU A 57 0.53 4.58 -3.10
CA LEU A 57 0.17 5.64 -2.16
C LEU A 57 1.24 6.73 -2.22
N THR A 58 0.81 7.98 -2.34
CA THR A 58 1.70 9.15 -2.27
C THR A 58 1.51 9.82 -0.92
N LEU A 59 2.60 10.00 -0.18
CA LEU A 59 2.63 10.71 1.09
C LEU A 59 3.14 12.14 0.88
N ALA A 60 2.62 13.08 1.65
CA ALA A 60 3.12 14.45 1.66
C ALA A 60 3.55 14.86 3.08
N PRO A 61 4.67 15.58 3.21
CA PRO A 61 5.05 16.18 4.49
C PRO A 61 4.07 17.31 4.84
N MET A 62 3.70 17.40 6.12
CA MET A 62 2.85 18.48 6.62
C MET A 62 3.50 19.87 6.51
N GLN A 63 4.84 19.92 6.50
CA GLN A 63 5.60 21.13 6.24
C GLN A 63 6.22 21.06 4.85
N MET A 64 5.94 22.08 4.02
CA MET A 64 6.49 22.30 2.68
C MET A 64 8.00 22.53 2.73
N SER A 65 8.76 21.49 3.04
CA SER A 65 10.14 21.37 2.60
C SER A 65 10.09 20.86 1.16
N GLY A 66 10.91 21.38 0.26
CA GLY A 66 11.00 20.96 -1.15
C GLY A 66 11.48 19.50 -1.36
N ARG A 67 11.18 18.61 -0.41
CA ARG A 67 11.48 17.19 -0.42
C ARG A 67 10.50 16.44 -1.32
N SER A 68 10.99 15.36 -1.92
CA SER A 68 10.18 14.45 -2.72
C SER A 68 9.05 13.85 -1.88
N CYS A 69 7.86 13.71 -2.47
CA CYS A 69 6.73 13.01 -1.85
C CYS A 69 7.05 11.50 -1.82
N PRO A 70 7.20 10.87 -0.63
CA PRO A 70 7.45 9.44 -0.56
C PRO A 70 6.30 8.66 -1.21
N LYS A 71 6.65 7.55 -1.87
CA LYS A 71 5.67 6.67 -2.50
C LYS A 71 5.78 5.27 -1.92
N ILE A 72 4.64 4.69 -1.56
CA ILE A 72 4.52 3.30 -1.11
C ILE A 72 3.82 2.52 -2.21
N LYS A 73 4.36 1.35 -2.56
CA LYS A 73 3.76 0.43 -3.54
C LYS A 73 3.52 -0.91 -2.90
N VAL A 74 2.27 -1.38 -2.97
CA VAL A 74 1.88 -2.70 -2.49
C VAL A 74 1.04 -3.42 -3.53
N TYR A 75 0.95 -4.74 -3.38
CA TYR A 75 0.21 -5.61 -4.29
C TYR A 75 -0.82 -6.40 -3.49
N LYS A 76 -2.10 -6.20 -3.78
CA LYS A 76 -3.20 -6.75 -2.96
C LYS A 76 -4.27 -7.39 -3.84
N ARG A 77 -4.79 -8.54 -3.41
CA ARG A 77 -5.95 -9.19 -4.01
C ARG A 77 -7.22 -8.55 -3.46
N TYR A 78 -8.33 -8.68 -4.18
CA TYR A 78 -9.62 -8.18 -3.72
C TYR A 78 -10.01 -8.71 -2.33
N THR A 79 -9.66 -9.96 -1.99
CA THR A 79 -9.88 -10.54 -0.67
C THR A 79 -9.16 -9.80 0.45
N ASP A 80 -7.99 -9.24 0.16
CA ASP A 80 -7.19 -8.52 1.15
C ASP A 80 -7.88 -7.19 1.51
N PHE A 81 -8.55 -6.54 0.55
CA PHE A 81 -9.41 -5.37 0.80
C PHE A 81 -10.65 -5.71 1.63
N VAL A 82 -11.27 -6.87 1.36
CA VAL A 82 -12.42 -7.35 2.14
C VAL A 82 -12.02 -7.56 3.61
N ASN A 83 -10.94 -8.29 3.84
CA ASN A 83 -10.42 -8.54 5.19
C ASN A 83 -10.05 -7.23 5.90
N PHE A 84 -9.41 -6.31 5.18
CA PHE A 84 -9.06 -4.99 5.68
C PHE A 84 -10.30 -4.19 6.10
N ARG A 85 -11.32 -4.11 5.25
CA ARG A 85 -12.57 -3.42 5.59
C ARG A 85 -13.26 -4.06 6.80
N ASP A 86 -13.30 -5.39 6.87
CA ASP A 86 -13.94 -6.10 7.97
C ASP A 86 -13.19 -5.90 9.30
N GLU A 87 -11.85 -5.85 9.27
CA GLU A 87 -11.03 -5.51 10.44
C GLU A 87 -11.24 -4.07 10.89
N LEU A 88 -11.23 -3.14 9.94
CA LEU A 88 -11.47 -1.72 10.17
C LEU A 88 -12.83 -1.45 10.81
N VAL A 89 -13.91 -2.04 10.29
CA VAL A 89 -15.26 -1.85 10.87
C VAL A 89 -15.35 -2.41 12.29
N ARG A 90 -14.61 -3.49 12.58
CA ARG A 90 -14.52 -4.07 13.92
C ARG A 90 -13.72 -3.20 14.89
N SER A 91 -12.64 -2.57 14.43
CA SER A 91 -11.78 -1.74 15.27
C SER A 91 -12.35 -0.34 15.51
N LEU A 92 -13.15 0.20 14.59
CA LEU A 92 -13.66 1.56 14.69
C LEU A 92 -14.78 1.73 15.73
N PRO A 93 -14.83 2.92 16.39
CA PRO A 93 -15.98 3.38 17.17
C PRO A 93 -17.30 3.35 16.39
N ALA A 94 -18.42 3.14 17.11
CA ALA A 94 -19.73 2.93 16.49
C ALA A 94 -20.22 4.12 15.66
N ASP A 95 -19.83 5.33 16.02
CA ASP A 95 -20.13 6.59 15.34
C ASP A 95 -19.35 6.77 14.03
N LEU A 96 -18.18 6.14 13.90
CA LEU A 96 -17.34 6.21 12.70
C LEU A 96 -17.60 5.09 11.69
N ARG A 97 -18.17 3.95 12.13
CA ARG A 97 -18.50 2.80 11.24
C ARG A 97 -19.34 3.17 10.01
N PRO A 98 -20.37 4.05 10.10
CA PRO A 98 -21.16 4.45 8.94
C PRO A 98 -20.37 5.22 7.89
N ASN A 99 -19.23 5.82 8.27
CA ASN A 99 -18.36 6.56 7.36
C ASN A 99 -17.40 5.65 6.59
N VAL A 100 -17.37 4.34 6.89
CA VAL A 100 -16.53 3.38 6.17
C VAL A 100 -17.17 3.08 4.80
N PRO A 101 -16.49 3.39 3.69
CA PRO A 101 -17.05 3.17 2.37
C PRO A 101 -17.28 1.70 2.05
N SER A 102 -18.22 1.43 1.16
CA SER A 102 -18.47 0.09 0.62
C SER A 102 -17.41 -0.30 -0.39
N LEU A 103 -17.04 -1.58 -0.43
CA LEU A 103 -16.19 -2.13 -1.49
C LEU A 103 -17.01 -2.35 -2.78
N PRO A 104 -16.36 -2.33 -3.95
CA PRO A 104 -17.01 -2.73 -5.20
C PRO A 104 -17.49 -4.19 -5.10
N PRO A 105 -18.58 -4.56 -5.78
CA PRO A 105 -19.21 -5.85 -5.58
C PRO A 105 -18.30 -7.05 -5.88
N LYS A 106 -18.55 -8.15 -5.16
CA LYS A 106 -18.08 -9.48 -5.54
C LYS A 106 -18.76 -9.89 -6.85
N VAL A 107 -18.17 -10.86 -7.56
CA VAL A 107 -18.82 -11.43 -8.75
C VAL A 107 -20.20 -11.93 -8.33
N SER A 108 -21.22 -11.58 -9.11
CA SER A 108 -22.60 -11.97 -8.82
C SER A 108 -22.68 -13.49 -8.67
N TRP A 109 -23.46 -13.95 -7.69
CA TRP A 109 -23.63 -15.39 -7.48
C TRP A 109 -24.26 -16.09 -8.69
N TYR A 110 -25.08 -15.35 -9.44
CA TYR A 110 -25.65 -15.79 -10.71
C TYR A 110 -24.60 -16.00 -11.80
N ASP A 111 -23.39 -15.45 -11.68
CA ASP A 111 -22.29 -15.60 -12.62
C ASP A 111 -21.18 -16.51 -12.08
N SER A 112 -21.36 -17.08 -10.87
CA SER A 112 -20.38 -17.98 -10.25
C SER A 112 -20.09 -19.23 -11.08
N TRP A 113 -21.08 -19.74 -11.82
CA TRP A 113 -20.91 -20.85 -12.78
C TRP A 113 -20.00 -20.49 -13.97
N ARG A 114 -19.82 -19.20 -14.25
CA ARG A 114 -18.87 -18.66 -15.24
C ARG A 114 -17.87 -17.71 -14.60
N TYR A 115 -17.40 -18.04 -13.39
CA TYR A 115 -16.53 -17.16 -12.60
C TYR A 115 -15.30 -16.68 -13.38
N GLY A 116 -14.71 -17.53 -14.23
CA GLY A 116 -13.60 -17.12 -15.11
C GLY A 116 -13.98 -15.99 -16.05
N ASP A 117 -15.07 -16.13 -16.79
CA ASP A 117 -15.48 -15.13 -17.79
C ASP A 117 -15.93 -13.83 -17.13
N ALA A 118 -16.64 -13.92 -16.01
CA ALA A 118 -17.15 -12.75 -15.29
C ALA A 118 -16.04 -12.01 -14.53
N ASN A 119 -15.17 -12.73 -13.82
CA ASN A 119 -14.15 -12.11 -12.97
C ASN A 119 -12.95 -11.55 -13.75
N PHE A 120 -12.67 -12.08 -14.95
CA PHE A 120 -11.57 -11.62 -15.80
C PHE A 120 -12.03 -10.76 -17.00
N ASN A 121 -13.29 -10.34 -17.02
CA ASN A 121 -13.77 -9.37 -17.99
C ASN A 121 -13.10 -8.00 -17.76
N ASN A 122 -12.53 -7.40 -18.80
CA ASN A 122 -11.80 -6.13 -18.70
C ASN A 122 -12.67 -4.98 -18.15
N GLY A 123 -13.94 -4.89 -18.54
CA GLY A 123 -14.86 -3.87 -18.04
C GLY A 123 -15.16 -4.06 -16.55
N TRP A 124 -15.37 -5.31 -16.13
CA TRP A 124 -15.55 -5.65 -14.72
C TRP A 124 -14.32 -5.33 -13.88
N LEU A 125 -13.13 -5.68 -14.37
CA LEU A 125 -11.86 -5.37 -13.73
C LEU A 125 -11.66 -3.85 -13.61
N ALA A 126 -11.91 -3.08 -14.66
CA ALA A 126 -11.81 -1.62 -14.62
C ALA A 126 -12.79 -0.99 -13.62
N HIS A 127 -14.02 -1.48 -13.56
CA HIS A 127 -15.01 -1.04 -12.58
C HIS A 127 -14.55 -1.35 -11.15
N ARG A 128 -14.08 -2.59 -10.90
CA ARG A 128 -13.53 -2.97 -9.60
C ARG A 128 -12.32 -2.11 -9.21
N ARG A 129 -11.41 -1.84 -10.14
CA ARG A 129 -10.23 -0.98 -9.94
C ARG A 129 -10.64 0.40 -9.41
N SER A 130 -11.54 1.07 -10.13
CA SER A 130 -12.03 2.40 -9.74
C SER A 130 -12.75 2.39 -8.40
N GLY A 131 -13.54 1.34 -8.09
CA GLY A 131 -14.17 1.19 -6.79
C GLY A 131 -13.18 0.98 -5.65
N LEU A 132 -12.10 0.22 -5.86
CA LEU A 132 -11.04 0.03 -4.87
C LEU A 132 -10.25 1.34 -4.63
N GLU A 133 -9.98 2.09 -5.70
CA GLU A 133 -9.34 3.39 -5.62
C GLU A 133 -10.18 4.40 -4.83
N LEU A 134 -11.48 4.48 -5.14
CA LEU A 134 -12.41 5.35 -4.42
C LEU A 134 -12.50 4.96 -2.95
N PHE A 135 -12.61 3.66 -2.65
CA PHE A 135 -12.64 3.13 -1.29
C PHE A 135 -11.41 3.57 -0.48
N LEU A 136 -10.20 3.41 -1.04
CA LEU A 136 -8.97 3.79 -0.34
C LEU A 136 -8.84 5.31 -0.19
N ASN A 137 -9.19 6.10 -1.21
CA ASN A 137 -9.11 7.56 -1.11
C ASN A 137 -10.08 8.10 -0.05
N GLN A 138 -11.33 7.63 -0.03
CA GLN A 138 -12.32 8.05 0.98
C GLN A 138 -11.90 7.67 2.40
N LEU A 139 -11.19 6.55 2.56
CA LEU A 139 -10.70 6.10 3.85
C LEU A 139 -9.47 6.88 4.32
N LEU A 140 -8.42 6.89 3.47
CA LEU A 140 -7.09 7.36 3.85
C LEU A 140 -6.99 8.88 3.91
N LEU A 141 -7.90 9.59 3.24
CA LEU A 141 -8.01 11.05 3.30
C LEU A 141 -9.00 11.53 4.37
N ASN A 142 -9.59 10.62 5.15
CA ASN A 142 -10.47 10.98 6.26
C ASN A 142 -9.68 10.95 7.58
N ASP A 143 -9.28 12.13 8.05
CA ASP A 143 -8.46 12.29 9.26
C ASP A 143 -9.07 11.62 10.50
N LYS A 144 -10.40 11.66 10.65
CA LYS A 144 -11.10 11.05 11.80
C LYS A 144 -10.99 9.53 11.78
N ILE A 145 -11.16 8.92 10.62
CA ILE A 145 -10.99 7.47 10.46
C ILE A 145 -9.52 7.10 10.64
N MET A 146 -8.61 7.86 10.03
CA MET A 146 -7.17 7.60 10.07
C MET A 146 -6.58 7.66 11.47
N ALA A 147 -7.06 8.56 12.32
CA ALA A 147 -6.63 8.66 13.72
C ALA A 147 -6.87 7.35 14.50
N GLU A 148 -7.97 6.66 14.23
CA GLU A 148 -8.37 5.41 14.91
C GLU A 148 -7.90 4.15 14.16
N ALA A 149 -7.70 4.24 12.84
CA ALA A 149 -7.44 3.10 11.96
C ALA A 149 -5.96 2.90 11.60
N LEU A 150 -5.05 3.71 12.13
CA LEU A 150 -3.65 3.77 11.70
C LEU A 150 -2.98 2.38 11.69
N GLU A 151 -3.18 1.57 12.73
CA GLU A 151 -2.58 0.22 12.78
C GLU A 151 -3.21 -0.76 11.79
N CYS A 152 -4.51 -0.65 11.55
CA CYS A 152 -5.18 -1.46 10.52
C CYS A 152 -4.65 -1.12 9.12
N VAL A 153 -4.44 0.17 8.86
CA VAL A 153 -3.84 0.66 7.61
C VAL A 153 -2.40 0.17 7.46
N LYS A 154 -1.56 0.26 8.51
CA LYS A 154 -0.18 -0.24 8.46
C LYS A 154 -0.12 -1.73 8.10
N ARG A 155 -0.91 -2.57 8.77
CA ARG A 155 -0.99 -4.01 8.45
C ARG A 155 -1.46 -4.27 7.02
N PHE A 156 -2.39 -3.46 6.52
CA PHE A 156 -2.83 -3.57 5.13
C PHE A 156 -1.69 -3.21 4.15
N LEU A 157 -0.83 -2.26 4.50
CA LEU A 157 0.32 -1.85 3.68
C LEU A 157 1.53 -2.77 3.83
N GLU A 158 1.63 -3.53 4.92
CA GLU A 158 2.63 -4.59 5.08
C GLU A 158 2.32 -5.77 4.14
N ALA A 159 3.36 -6.43 3.62
CA ALA A 159 3.26 -7.47 2.59
C ALA A 159 2.73 -8.79 3.15
#